data_AF-A0A559SPS0-F1
#
_entry.id   AF-A0A559SPS0-F1
#
_cell.length_a   1.000
_cell.length_b   1.000
_cell.length_c   1.000
_cell.angle_alpha   90.00
_cell.angle_beta   90.00
_cell.angle_gamma   90.00
#
_symmetry.space_group_name_H-M   'P 1'
#
loop_
_entity.id
_entity.type
_entity.pdbx_description
1 polymer ?
#
loop_
_entity_poly.entity_id
_entity_poly.type
_entity_poly.pdbx_seq_one_letter_code
_entity_poly.pdbx_strand_id
1 'polypeptide(L)' 'MSRVSFRQADIERILRAAKNVGATVQVDIKTLVVTIFHPTKEAVEPLSGLVRYGEENWDDEDDWKASV' A
#
# COMPACT_ATOMS: atom_id res chain seq x y z
N MET A 1 39.27 23.11 4.38
CA MET A 1 38.04 22.35 4.03
C MET A 1 37.19 22.20 5.27
N SER A 2 35.94 22.67 5.26
CA SER A 2 35.01 22.39 6.36
C SER A 2 34.57 20.93 6.26
N ARG A 3 34.63 20.18 7.36
CA ARG A 3 33.96 18.88 7.45
C ARG A 3 32.47 19.16 7.51
N VAL A 4 31.77 18.94 6.41
CA VAL A 4 30.30 18.91 6.42
C VAL A 4 29.88 17.62 7.10
N SER A 5 28.92 17.71 8.01
CA SER A 5 28.35 16.57 8.73
C SER A 5 26.88 16.82 8.98
N PHE A 6 26.10 15.75 9.10
CA PHE A 6 24.74 15.87 9.61
C PHE A 6 24.74 16.44 11.02
N ARG A 7 23.82 17.37 11.28
CA ARG A 7 23.53 17.80 12.64
C ARG A 7 22.57 16.83 13.28
N GLN A 8 22.58 16.76 14.61
CA GLN A 8 21.63 15.94 15.35
C GLN A 8 20.17 16.30 15.01
N ALA A 9 19.86 17.58 14.88
CA ALA A 9 18.54 18.07 14.51
C ALA A 9 18.09 17.58 13.12
N ASP A 10 19.03 17.42 12.17
CA ASP A 10 18.72 16.95 10.81
C ASP A 10 18.40 15.46 10.82
N ILE A 11 19.21 14.65 11.51
CA ILE A 11 18.95 13.22 11.68
C ILE A 11 17.62 13.00 12.38
N GLU A 12 17.35 13.73 13.46
CA GLU A 12 16.10 13.62 14.19
C GLU A 12 14.89 13.96 13.31
N ARG A 13 14.98 15.03 12.49
CA ARG A 13 13.92 15.40 11.55
C ARG A 13 13.67 14.30 10.52
N ILE A 14 14.72 13.70 9.95
CA ILE A 14 14.60 12.59 8.99
C ILE A 14 13.93 11.37 9.64
N LEU A 15 14.40 10.97 10.83
CA LEU A 15 13.86 9.81 11.54
C LEU A 15 12.39 10.02 11.95
N ARG A 16 12.03 11.23 12.42
CA ARG A 16 10.63 11.58 12.73
C ARG A 16 9.74 11.54 11.49
N ALA A 17 10.21 12.09 10.37
CA ALA A 17 9.47 12.04 9.11
C ALA A 17 9.27 10.59 8.64
N ALA A 18 10.33 9.77 8.65
CA ALA A 18 10.28 8.36 8.29
C ALA A 18 9.28 7.58 9.17
N LYS A 19 9.31 7.80 10.49
CA LYS A 19 8.36 7.20 11.43
C LYS A 19 6.91 7.58 11.10
N ASN A 20 6.65 8.86 10.79
CA ASN A 20 5.30 9.34 10.49
C ASN A 20 4.70 8.70 9.23
N VAL A 21 5.53 8.35 8.25
CA VAL A 21 5.09 7.72 6.99
C VAL A 21 5.25 6.20 7.00
N GLY A 22 5.74 5.62 8.09
CA GLY A 22 6.01 4.18 8.20
C GLY A 22 7.16 3.68 7.31
N ALA A 23 8.08 4.57 6.92
CA ALA A 23 9.24 4.22 6.08
C ALA A 23 10.45 3.84 6.93
N THR A 24 11.31 2.99 6.36
CA THR A 24 12.64 2.69 6.89
C THR A 24 13.66 3.57 6.18
N VAL A 25 14.67 4.07 6.89
CA VAL A 25 15.73 4.89 6.31
C VAL A 25 17.11 4.32 6.60
N GLN A 26 17.99 4.39 5.62
CA GLN A 26 19.41 4.09 5.74
C GLN A 26 20.22 5.36 5.53
N VAL A 27 21.11 5.67 6.48
CA VAL A 27 21.95 6.88 6.45
C VAL A 27 23.41 6.45 6.33
N ASP A 28 24.07 6.86 5.25
CA ASP A 28 25.52 6.74 5.11
C ASP A 28 26.20 8.01 5.64
N ILE A 29 26.86 7.90 6.78
CA ILE A 29 27.53 9.01 7.47
C ILE A 29 28.84 9.45 6.80
N LYS A 30 29.41 8.64 5.90
CA LYS A 30 30.65 8.98 5.17
C LYS A 30 30.35 9.79 3.92
N THR A 31 29.34 9.36 3.16
CA THR A 31 28.93 10.01 1.91
C THR A 31 27.83 11.04 2.11
N LEU A 32 27.23 11.08 3.30
CA LEU A 32 26.08 11.91 3.65
C LEU A 32 24.85 11.65 2.77
N VAL A 33 24.69 10.41 2.31
CA VAL A 33 23.55 9.97 1.51
C VAL A 33 22.49 9.33 2.40
N VAL A 34 21.22 9.66 2.15
CA VAL A 34 20.07 9.09 2.85
C VAL A 34 19.21 8.34 1.83
N THR A 35 18.99 7.05 2.09
CA THR A 35 18.12 6.20 1.27
C THR A 35 16.82 5.90 2.04
N ILE A 36 15.68 6.09 1.39
CA ILE A 36 14.35 5.91 1.98
C ILE A 36 13.69 4.68 1.37
N PHE A 37 13.36 3.72 2.22
CA PHE A 37 12.60 2.52 1.87
C PHE A 37 11.15 2.71 2.32
N HIS A 38 10.26 2.91 1.34
CA HIS A 38 8.84 2.99 1.61
C HIS A 38 8.31 1.58 1.91
N PRO A 39 7.35 1.43 2.85
CA PRO A 39 6.66 0.17 2.99
C PRO A 39 5.93 -0.08 1.67
N THR A 40 6.22 -1.21 1.04
CA THR A 40 5.38 -1.70 -0.05
C THR A 40 4.00 -1.86 0.55
N LYS A 41 3.06 -0.95 0.23
CA LYS A 41 1.64 -1.26 0.45
C LYS A 41 1.45 -2.57 -0.28
N GLU A 42 1.07 -3.63 0.43
CA GLU A 42 0.59 -4.85 -0.21
C GLU A 42 -0.31 -4.39 -1.35
N ALA A 43 0.03 -4.79 -2.57
CA ALA A 43 -0.82 -4.51 -3.71
C ALA A 43 -2.17 -5.11 -3.31
N VAL A 44 -3.15 -4.25 -3.00
CA VAL A 44 -4.53 -4.69 -2.93
C VAL A 44 -4.76 -5.30 -4.30
N GLU A 45 -4.88 -6.63 -4.35
CA GLU A 45 -5.14 -7.31 -5.60
C GLU A 45 -6.36 -6.60 -6.20
N PRO A 46 -6.26 -6.05 -7.43
CA PRO A 46 -7.29 -5.21 -8.02
C PRO A 46 -8.62 -5.95 -8.27
N LEU A 47 -8.71 -7.22 -7.85
CA LEU A 47 -9.78 -8.17 -8.11
C LEU A 47 -10.42 -8.74 -6.83
N SER A 48 -10.02 -8.32 -5.64
CA SER A 48 -10.64 -8.79 -4.37
C SER A 48 -12.08 -8.27 -4.14
N GLY A 49 -12.61 -7.47 -5.06
CA GLY A 49 -13.96 -6.89 -5.03
C GLY A 49 -14.84 -7.23 -6.23
N LEU A 50 -14.50 -8.25 -7.03
CA LEU A 50 -15.48 -8.81 -7.96
C LEU A 50 -16.54 -9.53 -7.13
N VAL A 51 -17.67 -8.85 -6.97
CA VAL A 51 -18.98 -9.33 -6.56
C VAL A 51 -19.04 -10.86 -6.70
N ARG A 52 -19.21 -11.59 -5.58
CA ARG A 52 -19.73 -12.96 -5.67
C ARG A 52 -21.04 -12.80 -6.42
N TYR A 53 -21.05 -13.12 -7.72
CA TYR A 53 -22.29 -13.19 -8.48
C TYR A 53 -23.20 -14.08 -7.65
N GLY A 54 -24.21 -13.45 -7.04
CA GLY A 54 -25.28 -14.17 -6.37
C GLY A 54 -25.80 -15.17 -7.39
N GLU A 55 -26.09 -16.38 -6.92
CA GLU A 55 -26.73 -17.43 -7.71
C GLU A 55 -27.68 -16.80 -8.72
N GLU A 56 -27.33 -16.95 -10.00
CA GLU A 56 -28.24 -16.62 -11.08
C GLU A 56 -29.44 -17.56 -10.90
N ASN A 57 -30.54 -17.02 -10.40
CA ASN A 57 -31.76 -17.78 -10.13
C ASN A 57 -32.44 -18.05 -11.48
N TRP A 58 -31.91 -19.01 -12.23
CA TRP A 58 -32.43 -19.52 -13.49
C TRP A 58 -33.62 -20.46 -13.28
N ASP A 59 -34.62 -20.04 -12.49
CA ASP A 59 -35.86 -20.81 -12.30
C ASP A 59 -37.04 -20.17 -13.06
N ASP A 60 -36.73 -19.62 -14.24
CA ASP A 60 -37.72 -19.34 -15.28
C ASP A 60 -37.93 -20.62 -16.11
N GLU A 61 -38.55 -21.65 -15.54
CA GLU A 61 -39.06 -22.79 -16.30
C GLU A 61 -40.51 -23.14 -15.90
N ASP A 62 -41.38 -23.14 -16.92
CA ASP A 62 -42.76 -23.66 -16.97
C ASP A 62 -43.96 -22.73 -16.72
N ASP A 63 -44.02 -21.57 -17.42
CA ASP A 63 -45.29 -20.85 -17.73
C ASP A 63 -45.95 -21.36 -19.04
N TRP A 64 -46.23 -22.66 -19.17
CA TRP A 64 -46.99 -23.15 -20.35
C TRP A 64 -47.98 -24.32 -20.13
N LYS A 65 -48.28 -24.72 -18.89
CA LYS A 65 -49.34 -25.73 -18.64
C LYS A 65 -50.27 -25.39 -17.48
N ALA A 66 -51.18 -24.43 -17.70
CA ALA A 66 -52.46 -24.40 -16.99
C ALA A 66 -53.54 -23.72 -17.85
N SER A 67 -53.82 -24.30 -19.02
CA SER A 67 -55.07 -24.07 -19.74
C SER A 67 -55.37 -25.31 -20.58
N VAL A 68 -56.20 -26.20 -20.02
CA VAL A 68 -57.25 -27.04 -20.63
C VAL A 68 -57.71 -28.05 -19.57
#